data_AF-A0A7Y0W383-F1
#
_entry.id   AF-A0A7Y0W383-F1
#
_cell.length_a   1.000
_cell.length_b   1.000
_cell.length_c   1.000
_cell.angle_alpha   90.00
_cell.angle_beta   90.00
_cell.angle_gamma   90.00
#
_symmetry.space_group_name_H-M   'P 1'
#
loop_
_entity.id
_entity.type
_entity.pdbx_description
1 polymer ?
#
loop_
_entity_poly.entity_id
_entity_poly.type
_entity_poly.pdbx_seq_one_letter_code
_entity_poly.pdbx_strand_id
1 'polypeptide(L)'
;MKHRLDYGNAAPAGYKALGTVHSYVHGCGLEKELIELVYLRVSQLNGCAYCLDSHSRGLLKQGASLEKIMLLAAWREALPLFTVREQAALAWAEVVTQVAQTHVPDADYAAVAAVFNEKAVADLTLAISLMNALNRVAISFRKVPEAIKAHLENLDD
;
A
#
# COMPACT_ATOMS: atom_id res chain seq x y z
N MET A 1 -9.72 6.21 19.39
CA MET A 1 -9.65 4.75 19.11
C MET A 1 -8.50 4.17 19.94
N LYS A 2 -8.74 3.19 20.82
CA LYS A 2 -7.67 2.66 21.70
C LYS A 2 -6.90 1.54 20.98
N HIS A 3 -5.57 1.62 21.02
CA HIS A 3 -4.67 0.55 20.57
C HIS A 3 -4.96 -0.76 21.32
N ARG A 4 -5.04 -1.89 20.61
CA ARG A 4 -5.46 -3.18 21.20
C ARG A 4 -4.29 -4.08 21.62
N LEU A 5 -3.25 -4.16 20.79
CA LEU A 5 -2.13 -5.07 21.01
C LEU A 5 -0.86 -4.54 20.34
N ASP A 6 0.25 -4.49 21.07
CA ASP A 6 1.57 -4.32 20.47
C ASP A 6 2.05 -5.65 19.88
N TYR A 7 1.72 -5.87 18.61
CA TYR A 7 2.09 -7.08 17.88
C TYR A 7 3.60 -7.16 17.58
N GLY A 8 4.32 -6.03 17.59
CA GLY A 8 5.77 -6.01 17.42
C GLY A 8 6.48 -6.59 18.65
N ASN A 9 5.95 -6.33 19.84
CA ASN A 9 6.43 -6.92 21.08
C ASN A 9 5.88 -8.33 21.33
N ALA A 10 4.60 -8.59 21.00
CA ALA A 10 3.97 -9.89 21.25
C ALA A 10 4.46 -10.99 20.30
N ALA A 11 4.84 -10.65 19.06
CA ALA A 11 5.30 -11.61 18.05
C ALA A 11 6.52 -11.08 17.26
N PRO A 12 7.67 -10.83 17.93
CA PRO A 12 8.79 -10.10 17.33
C PRO A 12 9.41 -10.84 16.14
N ALA A 13 9.52 -12.16 16.19
CA ALA A 13 10.03 -12.96 15.08
C ALA A 13 9.11 -12.90 13.85
N GLY A 14 7.79 -12.96 14.05
CA GLY A 14 6.80 -12.83 12.97
C GLY A 14 6.81 -11.44 12.35
N TYR A 15 6.88 -10.39 13.17
CA TYR A 15 6.98 -9.02 12.67
C TYR A 15 8.30 -8.78 11.91
N LYS A 16 9.42 -9.32 12.41
CA LYS A 16 10.71 -9.28 11.71
C LYS A 16 10.65 -9.95 10.32
N ALA A 17 9.94 -11.07 10.18
CA ALA A 17 9.78 -11.74 8.89
C ALA A 17 9.04 -10.86 7.86
N LEU A 18 7.97 -10.17 8.26
CA LEU A 18 7.32 -9.16 7.41
C LEU A 18 8.29 -8.03 7.04
N GLY A 19 9.14 -7.60 7.99
CA GLY A 19 10.20 -6.64 7.75
C GLY A 19 11.23 -7.10 6.70
N THR A 20 11.59 -8.39 6.69
CA THR A 20 12.48 -8.94 5.66
C THR A 20 11.85 -8.89 4.26
N VAL A 21 10.56 -9.23 4.14
CA VAL A 21 9.82 -9.10 2.86
C VAL A 21 9.77 -7.62 2.43
N HIS A 22 9.53 -6.72 3.38
CA HIS A 22 9.52 -5.27 3.13
C HIS A 22 10.88 -4.79 2.59
N SER A 23 11.98 -5.21 3.20
CA SER A 23 13.33 -4.88 2.73
C SER A 23 13.61 -5.42 1.33
N TYR A 24 13.17 -6.64 1.03
CA TYR A 24 13.26 -7.20 -0.32
C TYR A 24 12.51 -6.34 -1.34
N VAL A 25 11.24 -6.02 -1.08
CA VAL A 25 10.41 -5.21 -1.99
C VAL A 25 11.05 -3.84 -2.24
N HIS A 26 11.63 -3.19 -1.24
CA HIS A 26 12.33 -1.91 -1.42
C HIS A 26 13.64 -2.01 -2.21
N GLY A 27 14.22 -3.20 -2.32
CA GLY A 27 15.45 -3.49 -3.06
C GLY A 27 15.24 -4.25 -4.37
N CYS A 28 13.99 -4.56 -4.76
CA CYS A 28 13.72 -5.49 -5.87
C CYS A 28 13.92 -4.88 -7.27
N GLY A 29 14.06 -3.55 -7.35
CA GLY A 29 14.27 -2.80 -8.60
C GLY A 29 13.03 -2.05 -9.10
N LEU A 30 11.87 -2.20 -8.45
CA LEU A 30 10.71 -1.33 -8.69
C LEU A 30 10.94 0.08 -8.17
N GLU A 31 10.30 1.05 -8.82
CA GLU A 31 10.36 2.45 -8.46
C GLU A 31 9.76 2.67 -7.05
N LYS A 32 10.45 3.44 -6.20
CA LYS A 32 10.00 3.68 -4.82
C LYS A 32 8.64 4.37 -4.76
N GLU A 33 8.39 5.32 -5.66
CA GLU A 33 7.10 6.02 -5.75
C GLU A 33 5.99 5.06 -6.17
N LEU A 34 6.27 4.14 -7.11
CA LEU A 34 5.31 3.11 -7.55
C LEU A 34 4.91 2.18 -6.40
N ILE A 35 5.89 1.71 -5.61
CA ILE A 35 5.62 0.88 -4.43
C ILE A 35 4.72 1.63 -3.43
N GLU A 36 5.03 2.90 -3.13
CA GLU A 36 4.23 3.71 -2.21
C GLU A 36 2.82 4.01 -2.74
N LEU A 37 2.66 4.25 -4.04
CA LEU A 37 1.34 4.42 -4.68
C LEU A 37 0.49 3.16 -4.55
N VAL A 38 1.08 1.99 -4.84
CA VAL A 38 0.42 0.69 -4.68
C VAL A 38 0.05 0.46 -3.22
N TYR A 39 0.96 0.73 -2.29
CA TYR A 39 0.70 0.59 -0.85
C TYR A 39 -0.45 1.49 -0.37
N LEU A 40 -0.48 2.74 -0.84
CA LEU A 40 -1.56 3.66 -0.53
C LEU A 40 -2.89 3.16 -1.11
N ARG A 41 -2.92 2.70 -2.38
CA ARG A 41 -4.15 2.21 -3.02
C ARG A 41 -4.70 0.96 -2.34
N VAL A 42 -3.85 -0.01 -2.02
CA VAL A 42 -4.23 -1.22 -1.25
C VAL A 42 -4.80 -0.83 0.12
N SER A 43 -4.18 0.16 0.78
CA SER A 43 -4.63 0.64 2.09
C SER A 43 -5.96 1.41 2.04
N GLN A 44 -6.26 2.11 0.93
CA GLN A 44 -7.56 2.73 0.69
C GLN A 44 -8.66 1.67 0.58
N LEU A 45 -8.43 0.62 -0.21
CA LEU A 45 -9.39 -0.48 -0.38
C LEU A 45 -9.65 -1.22 0.94
N ASN A 46 -8.61 -1.45 1.74
CA ASN A 46 -8.72 -2.15 3.01
C ASN A 46 -9.19 -1.25 4.19
N GLY A 47 -9.25 0.07 4.01
CA GLY A 47 -9.64 1.01 5.07
C GLY A 47 -8.63 1.14 6.21
N CYS A 48 -7.32 1.01 5.93
CA CYS A 48 -6.28 1.05 6.95
C CYS A 48 -5.79 2.49 7.23
N ALA A 49 -6.43 3.22 8.15
CA ALA A 49 -6.08 4.61 8.46
C ALA A 49 -4.60 4.84 8.81
N TYR A 50 -3.95 3.91 9.52
CA TYR A 50 -2.53 4.01 9.84
C TYR A 50 -1.65 3.97 8.57
N CYS A 51 -1.95 3.03 7.67
CA CYS A 51 -1.19 2.88 6.44
C CYS A 51 -1.49 4.03 5.46
N LEU A 52 -2.73 4.54 5.41
CA LEU A 52 -3.06 5.74 4.65
C LEU A 52 -2.16 6.91 5.06
N ASP A 53 -2.11 7.20 6.36
CA ASP A 53 -1.29 8.29 6.89
C ASP A 53 0.21 8.10 6.61
N SER A 54 0.72 6.88 6.81
CA SER A 54 2.12 6.56 6.56
C SER A 54 2.52 6.73 5.08
N HIS A 55 1.74 6.14 4.16
CA HIS A 55 2.08 6.12 2.73
C HIS A 55 1.79 7.45 2.04
N SER A 56 0.77 8.20 2.46
CA SER A 56 0.58 9.59 1.99
C SER A 56 1.76 10.48 2.37
N ARG A 57 2.27 10.40 3.61
CA ARG A 57 3.50 11.13 3.99
C ARG A 57 4.73 10.63 3.25
N GLY A 58 4.83 9.33 2.99
CA GLY A 58 5.88 8.72 2.18
C GLY A 58 5.94 9.33 0.79
N LEU A 59 4.79 9.37 0.10
CA LEU A 59 4.65 9.97 -1.23
C LEU A 59 4.99 11.47 -1.25
N LEU A 60 4.48 12.24 -0.27
CA LEU A 60 4.82 13.66 -0.15
C LEU A 60 6.34 13.88 0.00
N LYS A 61 7.01 13.06 0.81
CA LYS A 61 8.47 13.11 0.98
C LYS A 61 9.24 12.75 -0.29
N GLN A 62 8.64 11.95 -1.17
CA GLN A 62 9.21 11.60 -2.48
C GLN A 62 8.91 12.63 -3.57
N GLY A 63 8.13 13.68 -3.27
CA GLY A 63 7.80 14.75 -4.20
C GLY A 63 6.53 14.54 -5.02
N ALA A 64 5.72 13.53 -4.70
CA ALA A 64 4.41 13.36 -5.32
C ALA A 64 3.48 14.53 -4.96
N SER A 65 2.66 14.98 -5.92
CA SER A 65 1.74 16.08 -5.69
C SER A 65 0.56 15.67 -4.81
N LEU A 66 -0.01 16.64 -4.08
CA LEU A 66 -1.20 16.40 -3.26
C LEU A 66 -2.37 15.94 -4.13
N GLU A 67 -2.53 16.49 -5.33
CA GLU A 67 -3.58 16.12 -6.29
C GLU A 67 -3.48 14.65 -6.67
N LYS A 68 -2.27 14.14 -6.96
CA LYS A 68 -2.04 12.72 -7.29
C LYS A 68 -2.41 11.81 -6.12
N ILE A 69 -2.00 12.18 -4.90
CA ILE A 69 -2.30 11.41 -3.67
C ILE A 69 -3.81 11.39 -3.40
N MET A 70 -4.48 12.54 -3.50
CA MET A 70 -5.91 12.67 -3.24
C MET A 70 -6.76 11.95 -4.30
N LEU A 71 -6.39 12.06 -5.57
CA LEU A 71 -7.13 11.46 -6.68
C LEU A 71 -6.80 9.98 -6.90
N LEU A 72 -5.81 9.42 -6.20
CA LEU A 72 -5.49 7.99 -6.27
C LEU A 72 -6.69 7.09 -5.96
N ALA A 73 -7.59 7.52 -5.07
CA ALA A 73 -8.79 6.76 -4.74
C ALA A 73 -9.74 6.57 -5.95
N ALA A 74 -9.66 7.48 -6.90
CA ALA A 74 -10.46 7.55 -8.13
C ALA A 74 -9.56 7.64 -9.38
N TRP A 75 -8.38 7.00 -9.36
CA TRP A 75 -7.33 7.18 -10.38
C TRP A 75 -7.79 6.94 -11.82
N ARG A 76 -8.83 6.12 -12.04
CA ARG A 76 -9.42 5.86 -13.37
C ARG A 76 -10.09 7.09 -14.00
N GLU A 77 -10.53 8.05 -13.19
CA GLU A 77 -11.07 9.35 -13.63
C GLU A 77 -9.99 10.43 -13.69
N ALA A 78 -8.75 10.09 -13.33
CA ALA A 78 -7.61 11.00 -13.23
C ALA A 78 -6.39 10.48 -13.98
N LEU A 79 -6.59 9.66 -15.03
CA LEU A 79 -5.53 8.98 -15.79
C LEU A 79 -4.34 9.87 -16.18
N PRO A 80 -4.50 11.15 -16.58
CA PRO A 80 -3.36 12.00 -16.92
C PRO A 80 -2.36 12.25 -15.78
N LEU A 81 -2.74 11.98 -14.52
CA LEU A 81 -1.85 12.10 -13.35
C LEU A 81 -1.01 10.84 -13.09
N PHE A 82 -1.29 9.75 -13.81
CA PHE A 82 -0.65 8.45 -13.61
C PHE A 82 -0.04 7.96 -14.92
N THR A 83 1.22 7.53 -14.88
CA THR A 83 1.89 6.90 -16.01
C THR A 83 1.23 5.57 -16.38
N VAL A 84 1.44 5.07 -17.60
CA VAL A 84 0.94 3.75 -18.03
C VAL A 84 1.39 2.63 -17.06
N ARG A 85 2.62 2.73 -16.55
CA ARG A 85 3.19 1.79 -15.59
C ARG A 85 2.48 1.83 -14.24
N GLU A 86 2.17 3.02 -13.75
CA GLU A 86 1.37 3.21 -12.53
C GLU A 86 -0.06 2.72 -12.71
N GLN A 87 -0.72 3.05 -13.82
CA GLN A 87 -2.09 2.58 -14.12
C GLN A 87 -2.18 1.05 -14.12
N ALA A 88 -1.22 0.37 -14.77
CA ALA A 88 -1.15 -1.10 -14.78
C ALA A 88 -0.92 -1.68 -13.37
N ALA A 89 -0.03 -1.07 -12.58
CA ALA A 89 0.22 -1.50 -11.21
C ALA A 89 -0.99 -1.28 -10.28
N LEU A 90 -1.70 -0.16 -10.45
CA LEU A 90 -2.91 0.16 -9.67
C LEU A 90 -4.07 -0.78 -10.02
N ALA A 91 -4.29 -1.05 -11.31
CA ALA A 91 -5.27 -2.05 -11.74
C ALA A 91 -4.96 -3.44 -11.15
N TRP A 92 -3.69 -3.87 -11.23
CA TRP A 92 -3.26 -5.13 -10.65
C TRP A 92 -3.44 -5.17 -9.12
N ALA A 93 -3.10 -4.06 -8.43
CA ALA A 93 -3.28 -3.94 -7.00
C ALA A 93 -4.75 -4.05 -6.57
N GLU A 94 -5.69 -3.47 -7.32
CA GLU A 94 -7.13 -3.57 -7.05
C GLU A 94 -7.61 -5.02 -7.16
N VAL A 95 -7.26 -5.69 -8.26
CA VAL A 95 -7.68 -7.07 -8.55
C VAL A 95 -7.12 -8.05 -7.54
N VAL A 96 -5.82 -7.98 -7.23
CA VAL A 96 -5.15 -8.87 -6.27
C VAL A 96 -5.61 -8.60 -4.83
N THR A 97 -5.87 -7.34 -4.46
CA THR A 97 -6.39 -7.02 -3.11
C THR A 97 -7.78 -7.63 -2.88
N GLN A 98 -8.61 -7.65 -3.91
CA GLN A 98 -9.96 -8.22 -3.89
C GLN A 98 -9.99 -9.66 -4.44
N VAL A 99 -8.91 -10.43 -4.28
CA VAL A 99 -8.76 -11.79 -4.83
C VAL A 99 -9.93 -12.72 -4.51
N ALA A 100 -10.57 -12.58 -3.35
CA ALA A 100 -11.73 -13.40 -2.97
C ALA A 100 -12.98 -13.12 -3.83
N GLN A 101 -13.06 -11.95 -4.46
CA GLN A 101 -14.13 -11.55 -5.36
C GLN A 101 -13.71 -11.74 -6.82
N THR A 102 -12.51 -11.29 -7.17
CA THR A 102 -12.04 -11.22 -8.56
C THR A 102 -11.51 -12.56 -9.08
N HIS A 103 -10.94 -13.38 -8.20
CA HIS A 103 -10.17 -14.59 -8.55
C HIS A 103 -9.03 -14.34 -9.54
N VAL A 104 -8.59 -13.07 -9.70
CA VAL A 104 -7.51 -12.63 -10.60
C VAL A 104 -7.69 -13.17 -12.03
N PRO A 105 -8.60 -12.59 -12.83
CA PRO A 105 -8.87 -13.04 -14.19
C PRO A 105 -7.62 -12.98 -15.09
N ASP A 106 -7.53 -13.90 -16.06
CA ASP A 106 -6.41 -13.98 -17.01
C ASP A 106 -6.17 -12.67 -17.77
N ALA A 107 -7.25 -11.93 -18.07
CA ALA A 107 -7.16 -10.64 -18.76
C ALA A 107 -6.41 -9.58 -17.93
N ASP A 108 -6.61 -9.56 -16.61
CA ASP A 108 -5.92 -8.63 -15.71
C ASP A 108 -4.43 -9.01 -15.57
N TYR A 109 -4.12 -10.31 -15.53
CA TYR A 109 -2.74 -10.79 -15.56
C TYR A 109 -2.04 -10.42 -16.88
N ALA A 110 -2.70 -10.66 -18.02
CA ALA A 110 -2.17 -10.31 -19.34
C ALA A 110 -1.92 -8.80 -19.46
N ALA A 111 -2.81 -7.97 -18.91
CA ALA A 111 -2.67 -6.51 -18.93
C ALA A 111 -1.43 -6.03 -18.14
N VAL A 112 -1.19 -6.56 -16.94
CA VAL A 112 0.02 -6.19 -16.17
C VAL A 112 1.29 -6.76 -16.81
N ALA A 113 1.25 -7.99 -17.32
CA ALA A 113 2.39 -8.64 -17.99
C ALA A 113 2.79 -7.95 -19.31
N ALA A 114 1.88 -7.22 -19.95
CA ALA A 114 2.21 -6.39 -21.11
C ALA A 114 3.08 -5.17 -20.77
N VAL A 115 3.13 -4.75 -19.50
CA VAL A 115 3.83 -3.54 -19.03
C VAL A 115 5.03 -3.87 -18.13
N PHE A 116 5.01 -5.02 -17.46
CA PHE A 116 6.04 -5.48 -16.53
C PHE A 116 6.61 -6.82 -17.01
N ASN A 117 7.93 -6.98 -16.91
CA ASN A 117 8.55 -8.30 -17.10
C ASN A 117 8.17 -9.26 -15.96
N GLU A 118 8.40 -10.56 -16.15
CA GLU A 118 7.99 -11.62 -15.21
C GLU A 118 8.46 -11.34 -13.76
N LYS A 119 9.72 -10.95 -13.60
CA LYS A 119 10.28 -10.61 -12.29
C LYS A 119 9.51 -9.44 -11.65
N ALA A 120 9.27 -8.38 -12.40
CA ALA A 120 8.60 -7.19 -11.90
C ALA A 120 7.12 -7.43 -11.58
N VAL A 121 6.43 -8.32 -12.32
CA VAL A 121 5.07 -8.78 -11.96
C VAL A 121 5.09 -9.55 -10.63
N ALA A 122 6.06 -10.44 -10.44
CA ALA A 122 6.22 -11.17 -9.18
C ALA A 122 6.52 -10.23 -8.01
N ASP A 123 7.46 -9.30 -8.18
CA ASP A 123 7.83 -8.30 -7.18
C ASP A 123 6.64 -7.41 -6.79
N LEU A 124 5.89 -6.93 -7.79
CA LEU A 124 4.69 -6.12 -7.58
C LEU A 124 3.62 -6.91 -6.81
N THR A 125 3.43 -8.18 -7.14
CA THR A 125 2.48 -9.06 -6.45
C THR A 125 2.90 -9.32 -5.00
N LEU A 126 4.20 -9.48 -4.74
CA LEU A 126 4.74 -9.58 -3.38
C LEU A 126 4.54 -8.29 -2.58
N ALA A 127 4.72 -7.12 -3.21
CA ALA A 127 4.44 -5.83 -2.60
C ALA A 127 2.96 -5.70 -2.21
N ILE A 128 2.04 -6.00 -3.13
CA ILE A 128 0.59 -5.97 -2.86
C ILE A 128 0.21 -6.94 -1.74
N SER A 129 0.78 -8.15 -1.76
CA SER A 129 0.55 -9.18 -0.74
C SER A 129 1.04 -8.76 0.64
N LEU A 130 2.25 -8.20 0.71
CA LEU A 130 2.82 -7.67 1.95
C LEU A 130 1.95 -6.54 2.52
N MET A 131 1.51 -5.61 1.68
CA MET A 131 0.66 -4.51 2.15
C MET A 131 -0.69 -5.01 2.67
N ASN A 132 -1.28 -5.99 1.97
CA ASN A 132 -2.49 -6.67 2.43
C ASN A 132 -2.30 -7.33 3.80
N ALA A 133 -1.16 -7.96 4.06
CA ALA A 133 -0.84 -8.54 5.36
C ALA A 133 -0.69 -7.45 6.45
N LEU A 134 0.08 -6.39 6.15
CA LEU A 134 0.30 -5.28 7.08
C LEU A 134 -0.98 -4.51 7.42
N ASN A 135 -1.87 -4.30 6.44
CA ASN A 135 -3.19 -3.72 6.67
C ASN A 135 -4.02 -4.57 7.64
N ARG A 136 -4.05 -5.90 7.45
CA ARG A 136 -4.79 -6.82 8.34
C ARG A 136 -4.29 -6.72 9.77
N VAL A 137 -2.97 -6.69 9.98
CA VAL A 137 -2.36 -6.55 11.30
C VAL A 137 -2.69 -5.18 11.91
N ALA A 138 -2.45 -4.08 11.18
CA ALA A 138 -2.67 -2.73 11.68
C ALA A 138 -4.14 -2.45 12.05
N ILE A 139 -5.09 -2.89 11.21
CA ILE A 139 -6.53 -2.74 11.45
C ILE A 139 -6.96 -3.57 12.66
N SER A 140 -6.55 -4.85 12.72
CA SER A 140 -6.94 -5.77 13.79
C SER A 140 -6.54 -5.24 15.16
N PHE A 141 -5.35 -4.65 15.24
CA PHE A 141 -4.77 -4.18 16.50
C PHE A 141 -4.92 -2.66 16.75
N ARG A 142 -5.66 -1.96 15.88
CA ARG A 142 -5.98 -0.53 16.02
C ARG A 142 -4.72 0.33 16.17
N LYS A 143 -3.75 0.09 15.28
CA LYS A 143 -2.53 0.91 15.23
C LYS A 143 -2.92 2.36 14.96
N VAL A 144 -2.39 3.28 15.77
CA VAL A 144 -2.80 4.69 15.76
C VAL A 144 -2.00 5.46 14.71
N PRO A 145 -2.65 6.12 13.73
CA PRO A 145 -2.00 7.03 12.78
C PRO A 145 -1.27 8.16 13.48
N GLU A 146 -0.21 8.66 12.87
CA GLU A 146 0.55 9.82 13.37
C GLU A 146 -0.32 11.08 13.39
N ALA A 147 -1.20 11.26 12.39
CA ALA A 147 -2.14 12.37 12.33
C ALA A 147 -3.08 12.42 13.56
N ILE A 148 -3.48 11.26 14.07
CA ILE A 148 -4.35 11.19 15.26
C ILE A 148 -3.56 11.52 16.52
N LYS A 149 -2.32 11.05 16.65
CA LYS A 149 -1.48 11.38 17.81
C LYS A 149 -1.24 12.88 17.89
N ALA A 150 -0.81 13.48 16.78
CA ALA A 150 -0.58 14.93 16.70
C ALA A 150 -1.86 15.73 17.01
N HIS A 151 -3.03 15.26 16.56
CA HIS A 151 -4.29 15.93 16.90
C HIS A 151 -4.60 15.88 18.41
N LEU A 152 -4.37 14.74 19.06
CA LEU A 152 -4.62 14.59 20.50
C LEU A 152 -3.64 15.42 21.34
N GLU A 153 -2.36 15.48 20.96
CA GLU A 153 -1.36 16.32 21.63
C GLU A 153 -1.76 17.80 21.63
N ASN A 154 -2.27 18.31 20.51
CA ASN A 154 -2.73 19.71 20.39
C ASN A 154 -4.06 20.01 21.15
N LEU A 155 -4.75 19.00 21.67
CA LEU A 155 -5.96 19.20 22.50
C LEU A 155 -5.64 19.26 23.99
N ASP A 156 -4.46 18.77 24.39
CA ASP A 156 -3.98 18.76 25.77
C ASP A 156 -3.15 20.03 26.11
N ASP A 157 -2.92 20.91 25.12
CA ASP A 157 -2.31 22.25 25.21
C ASP A 157 -3.37 23.36 25.37
#